data_AF-A0A1A9BZP8-F1
#
_entry.id   AF-A0A1A9BZP8-F1
#
_cell.length_a   1.000
_cell.length_b   1.000
_cell.length_c   1.000
_cell.angle_alpha   90.00
_cell.angle_beta   90.00
_cell.angle_gamma   90.00
#
_symmetry.space_group_name_H-M   'P 1'
#
loop_
_entity.id
_entity.type
_entity.pdbx_description
1 polymer ?
#
loop_
_entity_poly.entity_id
_entity_poly.type
_entity_poly.pdbx_seq_one_letter_code
_entity_poly.pdbx_strand_id
1 'polypeptide(L)'
;MNSWADTLAPARMQRIAVVAPRDALRDALVQVADAGCAELDRPDGAGRAVPGPAARRLQSLRPAHPLLSPTAPDLDTLTREGRADLLAGEAQLETYQRAAVTRGDAAALVGWCPVTEVAALRDRLAGVGAALVPLRAPKGVDPPTRLYDNGTVRRSLVPLVHTYGTVPYADIDPTVPAGIAYVVMFGMMFGDAGHGALLLLAALLLRLGRPRRLAALRPLWPFLAGAGLASTLAGVAYGEFFGPTGVLPVLWLNPLDEPMTLLGSAVGLGAVLLAAAYAAGIVNRWREGGPGRALYAVSGIAGAAVFLGLAALAAALALNTPVLAWSGSLLALAGLGLAGTGIFTAAGGGASGALQTGVQLFDVVVRIGSNTVSFTRLAAFGLTHAALGAIVWQGTTALAGSGPAALLGAASVFVLGNALAFALEALVAGVQALRLEFYELFSRVFDAEGRPFRPWRVPTWRAPDGVPPRNPPEDVLTSSGTEVTS
;
A
#
# COMPACT_ATOMS: atom_id res chain seq x y z
N MET A 1 5.15 8.37 23.70
CA MET A 1 5.03 6.94 23.34
C MET A 1 3.70 6.80 22.64
N ASN A 2 3.69 6.58 21.32
CA ASN A 2 2.43 6.42 20.58
C ASN A 2 1.78 5.11 21.02
N SER A 3 0.48 5.15 21.33
CA SER A 3 -0.29 3.94 21.59
C SER A 3 -0.34 3.10 20.30
N TRP A 4 -0.41 1.77 20.41
CA TRP A 4 -0.62 0.90 19.25
C TRP A 4 -1.85 1.34 18.43
N ALA A 5 -2.87 1.87 19.10
CA ALA A 5 -4.06 2.45 18.47
C ALA A 5 -3.77 3.68 17.59
N ASP A 6 -2.75 4.49 17.91
CA ASP A 6 -2.38 5.67 17.12
C ASP A 6 -1.70 5.29 15.79
N THR A 7 -1.18 4.05 15.69
CA THR A 7 -0.54 3.53 14.47
C THR A 7 -1.52 2.91 13.48
N LEU A 8 -2.78 2.73 13.88
CA LEU A 8 -3.85 2.18 13.06
C LEU A 8 -4.63 3.24 12.27
N ALA A 9 -4.28 4.52 12.42
CA ALA A 9 -4.86 5.61 11.65
C ALA A 9 -3.77 6.37 10.88
N PRO A 10 -4.12 7.03 9.76
CA PRO A 10 -3.25 8.00 9.11
C PRO A 10 -2.74 9.06 10.09
N ALA A 11 -1.60 9.66 9.76
CA ALA A 11 -1.03 10.75 10.54
C ALA A 11 -2.01 11.92 10.62
N ARG A 12 -2.31 12.37 11.84
CA ARG A 12 -3.27 13.46 12.03
C ARG A 12 -2.75 14.74 11.37
N MET A 13 -3.53 15.28 10.45
CA MET A 13 -3.23 16.50 9.72
C MET A 13 -3.86 17.71 10.39
N GLN A 14 -3.08 18.79 10.48
CA GLN A 14 -3.52 20.10 10.90
C GLN A 14 -3.53 21.03 9.68
N ARG A 15 -4.64 21.72 9.46
CA ARG A 15 -4.69 22.83 8.52
C ARG A 15 -3.88 23.97 9.14
N ILE A 16 -2.93 24.52 8.38
CA ILE A 16 -2.02 25.56 8.84
C ILE A 16 -2.04 26.75 7.87
N ALA A 17 -1.79 27.94 8.40
CA ALA A 17 -1.42 29.11 7.62
C ALA A 17 -0.02 29.57 8.04
N VAL A 18 0.88 29.64 7.07
CA VAL A 18 2.18 30.31 7.22
C VAL A 18 1.95 31.79 6.96
N VAL A 19 2.13 32.63 7.98
CA VAL A 19 1.93 34.06 7.92
C VAL A 19 3.28 34.74 8.16
N ALA A 20 3.69 35.60 7.24
CA ALA A 20 4.95 36.33 7.35
C ALA A 20 4.78 37.77 6.86
N PRO A 21 5.60 38.73 7.35
CA PRO A 21 5.82 39.99 6.65
C PRO A 21 6.23 39.73 5.20
N ARG A 22 5.81 40.59 4.26
CA ARG A 22 6.14 40.45 2.83
C ARG A 22 7.65 40.27 2.59
N ASP A 23 8.46 41.01 3.32
CA ASP A 23 9.93 40.99 3.19
C ASP A 23 10.54 39.69 3.73
N ALA A 24 9.88 39.04 4.70
CA ALA A 24 10.33 37.79 5.34
C ALA A 24 9.66 36.53 4.74
N LEU A 25 8.71 36.68 3.80
CA LEU A 25 7.98 35.56 3.21
C LEU A 25 8.91 34.57 2.52
N ARG A 26 9.95 35.05 1.84
CA ARG A 26 10.96 34.19 1.21
C ARG A 26 11.61 33.29 2.24
N ASP A 27 12.15 33.87 3.31
CA ASP A 27 12.91 33.13 4.32
C ASP A 27 12.02 32.17 5.09
N ALA A 28 10.75 32.54 5.35
CA ALA A 28 9.74 31.64 5.87
C ALA A 28 9.51 30.43 4.96
N LEU A 29 9.41 30.63 3.65
CA LEU A 29 9.25 29.54 2.68
C LEU A 29 10.49 28.66 2.57
N VAL A 30 11.69 29.22 2.69
CA VAL A 30 12.93 28.43 2.79
C VAL A 30 12.89 27.51 4.01
N GLN A 31 12.48 28.02 5.18
CA GLN A 31 12.34 27.19 6.40
C GLN A 31 11.30 26.08 6.24
N VAL A 32 10.18 26.37 5.58
CA VAL A 32 9.13 25.37 5.30
C VAL A 32 9.65 24.28 4.37
N ALA A 33 10.31 24.64 3.28
CA ALA A 33 10.86 23.71 2.30
C ALA A 33 12.01 22.86 2.86
N ASP A 34 12.87 23.44 3.70
CA ASP A 34 13.96 22.73 4.37
C ASP A 34 13.42 21.73 5.40
N ALA A 35 12.39 22.11 6.14
CA ALA A 35 11.70 21.19 7.06
C ALA A 35 11.03 20.04 6.30
N GLY A 36 10.46 20.33 5.11
CA GLY A 36 9.86 19.32 4.24
C GLY A 36 8.70 18.57 4.89
N CYS A 37 7.93 19.29 5.72
CA CYS A 37 6.87 18.78 6.59
C CYS A 37 5.47 19.32 6.25
N ALA A 38 5.38 20.32 5.37
CA ALA A 38 4.13 20.97 5.01
C ALA A 38 3.85 20.82 3.50
N GLU A 39 2.60 20.51 3.18
CA GLU A 39 2.06 20.62 1.83
C GLU A 39 1.34 21.96 1.71
N LEU A 40 1.91 22.91 0.99
CA LEU A 40 1.29 24.20 0.72
C LEU A 40 0.31 24.09 -0.44
N ASP A 41 -0.86 24.69 -0.30
CA ASP A 41 -1.84 24.73 -1.38
C ASP A 41 -1.28 25.53 -2.55
N ARG A 42 -1.43 24.96 -3.75
CA ARG A 42 -1.23 25.71 -4.99
C ARG A 42 -2.53 26.42 -5.33
N PRO A 43 -2.49 27.67 -5.80
CA PRO A 43 -3.69 28.38 -6.19
C PRO A 43 -4.25 27.74 -7.47
N ASP A 44 -5.57 27.62 -7.52
CA ASP A 44 -6.27 27.22 -8.74
C ASP A 44 -5.89 28.20 -9.88
N GLY A 45 -5.31 27.67 -10.96
CA GLY A 45 -4.89 28.48 -12.12
C GLY A 45 -3.39 28.76 -12.25
N ALA A 46 -2.52 28.13 -11.44
CA ALA A 46 -1.06 28.26 -11.56
C ALA A 46 -0.50 27.96 -12.97
N GLY A 47 -1.21 27.17 -13.79
CA GLY A 47 -0.85 26.91 -15.20
C GLY A 47 -1.03 28.10 -16.15
N ARG A 48 -1.67 29.19 -15.72
CA ARG A 48 -1.84 30.44 -16.50
C ARG A 48 -1.04 31.62 -15.93
N ALA A 49 -0.27 31.42 -14.86
CA ALA A 49 0.52 32.48 -14.26
C ALA A 49 1.75 32.79 -15.14
N VAL A 50 2.01 34.08 -15.38
CA VAL A 50 3.20 34.53 -16.12
C VAL A 50 4.46 34.01 -15.41
N PRO A 51 5.36 33.31 -16.12
CA PRO A 51 6.59 32.80 -15.52
C PRO A 51 7.42 33.93 -14.92
N GLY A 52 7.88 33.71 -13.70
CA GLY A 52 8.66 34.69 -12.99
C GLY A 52 10.08 34.89 -13.50
N PRO A 53 10.83 35.86 -12.96
CA PRO A 53 12.21 36.14 -13.36
C PRO A 53 13.14 34.92 -13.29
N ALA A 54 13.07 34.12 -12.23
CA ALA A 54 13.86 32.89 -12.11
C ALA A 54 13.40 31.80 -13.08
N ALA A 55 12.08 31.59 -13.20
CA ALA A 55 11.51 30.60 -14.12
C ALA A 55 11.84 30.91 -15.59
N ARG A 56 11.85 32.19 -15.99
CA ARG A 56 12.25 32.63 -17.33
C ARG A 56 13.73 32.36 -17.62
N ARG A 57 14.61 32.62 -16.64
CA ARG A 57 16.05 32.33 -16.76
C ARG A 57 16.34 30.83 -16.78
N LEU A 58 15.55 30.03 -16.07
CA LEU A 58 15.67 28.58 -16.08
C LEU A 58 15.36 27.97 -17.45
N GLN A 59 14.46 28.58 -18.25
CA GLN A 59 14.11 28.07 -19.59
C GLN A 59 15.30 28.04 -20.56
N SER A 60 16.34 28.86 -20.34
CA SER A 60 17.56 28.85 -21.16
C SER A 60 18.62 27.86 -20.67
N LEU A 61 18.37 27.12 -19.59
CA LEU A 61 19.30 26.15 -19.01
C LEU A 61 18.72 24.74 -19.05
N ARG A 62 19.58 23.73 -18.87
CA ARG A 62 19.13 22.34 -18.71
C ARG A 62 18.42 22.17 -17.36
N PRO A 63 17.33 21.38 -17.29
CA PRO A 63 16.67 21.07 -16.03
C PRO A 63 17.65 20.44 -15.04
N ALA A 64 17.58 20.87 -13.78
CA ALA A 64 18.37 20.33 -12.68
C ALA A 64 17.49 20.15 -11.43
N HIS A 65 17.96 19.34 -10.48
CA HIS A 65 17.26 19.17 -9.21
C HIS A 65 17.28 20.48 -8.41
N PRO A 66 16.14 20.93 -7.87
CA PRO A 66 16.04 22.21 -7.21
C PRO A 66 16.79 22.23 -5.88
N LEU A 67 17.53 23.31 -5.63
CA LEU A 67 18.19 23.62 -4.36
C LEU A 67 17.81 25.04 -3.94
N LEU A 68 17.67 25.29 -2.63
CA LEU A 68 17.37 26.63 -2.12
C LEU A 68 18.63 27.32 -1.61
N SER A 69 18.80 28.60 -1.98
CA SER A 69 19.79 29.45 -1.33
C SER A 69 19.24 29.95 0.01
N PRO A 70 20.02 29.95 1.11
CA PRO A 70 19.56 30.48 2.39
C PRO A 70 19.20 31.98 2.29
N THR A 71 20.01 32.77 1.58
CA THR A 71 19.76 34.19 1.32
C THR A 71 19.28 34.42 -0.11
N ALA A 72 18.58 35.52 -0.36
CA ALA A 72 18.11 35.89 -1.70
C ALA A 72 19.31 36.00 -2.67
N PRO A 73 19.40 35.12 -3.69
CA PRO A 73 20.53 35.12 -4.61
C PRO A 73 20.32 36.13 -5.74
N ASP A 74 21.43 36.59 -6.33
CA ASP A 74 21.40 37.33 -7.58
C ASP A 74 21.15 36.39 -8.77
N LEU A 75 19.97 36.50 -9.38
CA LEU A 75 19.53 35.65 -10.48
C LEU A 75 20.42 35.79 -11.73
N ASP A 76 20.99 36.96 -11.98
CA ASP A 76 21.85 37.17 -13.15
C ASP A 76 23.21 36.49 -12.96
N THR A 77 23.73 36.50 -11.73
CA THR A 77 24.94 35.75 -11.37
C THR A 77 24.70 34.24 -11.48
N LEU A 78 23.59 33.72 -10.94
CA LEU A 78 23.26 32.29 -11.08
C LEU A 78 23.10 31.85 -12.55
N THR A 79 22.56 32.73 -13.40
CA THR A 79 22.39 32.44 -14.82
C THR A 79 23.74 32.41 -15.54
N ARG A 80 24.64 33.36 -15.25
CA ARG A 80 26.00 33.37 -15.81
C ARG A 80 26.82 32.16 -15.38
N GLU A 81 26.65 31.72 -14.13
CA GLU A 81 27.32 30.53 -13.57
C GLU A 81 26.67 29.21 -14.00
N GLY A 82 25.53 29.24 -14.69
CA GLY A 82 24.82 28.05 -15.12
C GLY A 82 24.23 27.22 -13.96
N ARG A 83 23.99 27.83 -12.81
CA ARG A 83 23.42 27.19 -11.60
C ARG A 83 21.92 26.94 -11.72
N ALA A 84 21.56 26.05 -12.64
CA ALA A 84 20.18 25.65 -12.91
C ALA A 84 19.47 25.04 -11.69
N ASP A 85 20.23 24.42 -10.78
CA ASP A 85 19.77 23.87 -9.50
C ASP A 85 19.17 24.93 -8.58
N LEU A 86 19.90 26.03 -8.34
CA LEU A 86 19.46 27.14 -7.50
C LEU A 86 18.36 27.96 -8.18
N LEU A 87 18.45 28.16 -9.51
CA LEU A 87 17.40 28.83 -10.28
C LEU A 87 16.07 28.04 -10.26
N ALA A 88 16.13 26.71 -10.31
CA ALA A 88 14.95 25.87 -10.18
C ALA A 88 14.31 25.96 -8.79
N GLY A 89 15.11 26.05 -7.73
CA GLY A 89 14.62 26.29 -6.38
C GLY A 89 13.96 27.65 -6.21
N GLU A 90 14.59 28.73 -6.69
CA GLU A 90 14.02 30.08 -6.66
C GLU A 90 12.75 30.19 -7.51
N ALA A 91 12.69 29.53 -8.67
CA ALA A 91 11.49 29.50 -9.50
C ALA A 91 10.28 28.87 -8.76
N GLN A 92 10.52 27.83 -7.95
CA GLN A 92 9.49 27.26 -7.08
C GLN A 92 9.08 28.23 -5.96
N LEU A 93 10.05 28.86 -5.28
CA LEU A 93 9.76 29.87 -4.26
C LEU A 93 8.89 31.00 -4.82
N GLU A 94 9.24 31.54 -5.98
CA GLU A 94 8.45 32.61 -6.63
C GLU A 94 7.01 32.18 -6.93
N THR A 95 6.80 30.90 -7.27
CA THR A 95 5.44 30.38 -7.51
C THR A 95 4.62 30.38 -6.24
N TYR A 96 5.20 29.95 -5.11
CA TYR A 96 4.53 29.99 -3.81
C TYR A 96 4.37 31.42 -3.29
N GLN A 97 5.34 32.31 -3.49
CA GLN A 97 5.22 33.72 -3.11
C GLN A 97 4.07 34.41 -3.87
N ARG A 98 3.94 34.16 -5.17
CA ARG A 98 2.83 34.71 -5.98
C ARG A 98 1.48 34.10 -5.62
N ALA A 99 1.47 32.87 -5.12
CA ALA A 99 0.27 32.21 -4.61
C ALA A 99 -0.20 32.77 -3.25
N ALA A 100 0.67 33.47 -2.54
CA ALA A 100 0.36 33.98 -1.22
C ALA A 100 -0.75 35.04 -1.29
N VAL A 101 -1.71 34.93 -0.37
CA VAL A 101 -2.71 35.97 -0.18
C VAL A 101 -2.04 37.10 0.58
N THR A 102 -1.98 38.28 -0.02
CA THR A 102 -1.33 39.44 0.61
C THR A 102 -2.35 40.50 1.02
N ARG A 103 -2.21 41.06 2.22
CA ARG A 103 -3.03 42.17 2.72
C ARG A 103 -2.16 43.12 3.53
N GLY A 104 -1.95 44.34 3.02
CA GLY A 104 -0.98 45.28 3.59
C GLY A 104 0.43 44.68 3.55
N ASP A 105 1.12 44.71 4.69
CA ASP A 105 2.50 44.22 4.82
C ASP A 105 2.59 42.73 5.15
N ALA A 106 1.45 42.04 5.31
CA ALA A 106 1.39 40.61 5.61
C ALA A 106 1.08 39.78 4.36
N ALA A 107 1.73 38.63 4.26
CA ALA A 107 1.46 37.59 3.28
C ALA A 107 1.17 36.26 4.00
N ALA A 108 0.20 35.51 3.48
CA ALA A 108 -0.21 34.23 4.05
C ALA A 108 -0.34 33.14 2.98
N LEU A 109 0.11 31.94 3.32
CA LEU A 109 -0.06 30.73 2.54
C LEU A 109 -0.70 29.64 3.40
N VAL A 110 -1.68 28.95 2.84
CA VAL A 110 -2.39 27.89 3.54
C VAL A 110 -1.87 26.53 3.08
N GLY A 111 -1.86 25.57 3.98
CA GLY A 111 -1.44 24.21 3.68
C GLY A 111 -1.83 23.22 4.77
N TRP A 112 -1.28 22.01 4.66
CA TRP A 112 -1.45 20.93 5.61
C TRP A 112 -0.10 20.52 6.19
N CYS A 113 -0.06 20.25 7.49
CA CYS A 113 1.12 19.75 8.19
C CYS A 113 0.69 18.71 9.24
N PRO A 114 1.45 17.60 9.43
CA PRO A 114 1.19 16.65 10.50
C PRO A 114 1.22 17.34 11.88
N VAL A 115 0.23 17.07 12.73
CA VAL A 115 0.10 17.69 14.07
C VAL A 115 1.37 17.56 14.91
N THR A 116 2.09 16.44 14.77
CA THR A 116 3.36 16.17 15.46
C THR A 116 4.51 17.09 15.04
N GLU A 117 4.46 17.61 13.81
CA GLU A 117 5.51 18.44 13.21
C GLU A 117 5.17 19.94 13.30
N VAL A 118 3.92 20.31 13.64
CA VAL A 118 3.46 21.70 13.78
C VAL A 118 4.29 22.50 14.79
N ALA A 119 4.59 21.93 15.96
CA ALA A 119 5.35 22.64 16.99
C ALA A 119 6.78 22.97 16.52
N ALA A 120 7.47 21.99 15.94
CA ALA A 120 8.82 22.18 15.42
C ALA A 120 8.87 23.19 14.26
N LEU A 121 7.88 23.14 13.36
CA LEU A 121 7.79 24.10 12.25
C LEU A 121 7.50 25.52 12.75
N ARG A 122 6.62 25.67 13.74
CA ARG A 122 6.33 26.97 14.36
C ARG A 122 7.58 27.61 14.95
N ASP A 123 8.39 26.83 15.67
CA ASP A 123 9.60 27.34 16.33
C ASP A 123 10.66 27.74 15.29
N ARG A 124 10.78 27.01 14.17
CA ARG A 124 11.63 27.41 13.03
C ARG A 124 11.18 28.71 12.37
N LEU A 125 9.87 28.88 12.18
CA LEU A 125 9.30 30.07 11.57
C LEU A 125 9.43 31.31 12.45
N ALA A 126 9.32 31.15 13.77
CA ALA A 126 9.51 32.23 14.73
C ALA A 126 10.91 32.87 14.62
N GLY A 127 11.94 32.05 14.31
CA GLY A 127 13.32 32.53 14.13
C GLY A 127 13.52 33.50 12.95
N VAL A 128 12.61 33.50 11.97
CA VAL A 128 12.63 34.41 10.81
C VAL A 128 11.52 35.47 10.85
N GLY A 129 10.86 35.65 12.00
CA GLY A 129 9.77 36.62 12.16
C GLY A 129 8.45 36.20 11.50
N ALA A 130 8.29 34.92 11.17
CA ALA A 130 7.05 34.35 10.64
C ALA A 130 6.28 33.59 11.73
N ALA A 131 4.97 33.45 11.52
CA ALA A 131 4.07 32.73 12.42
C ALA A 131 3.40 31.56 11.69
N LEU A 132 3.25 30.44 12.40
CA LEU A 132 2.44 29.31 11.96
C LEU A 132 1.11 29.33 12.73
N VAL A 133 0.01 29.57 12.02
CA VAL A 133 -1.33 29.66 12.61
C VAL A 133 -2.12 28.41 12.29
N PRO A 134 -2.55 27.61 13.29
CA PRO A 134 -3.45 26.49 13.05
C PRO A 134 -4.85 27.02 12.66
N LEU A 135 -5.39 26.51 11.56
CA LEU A 135 -6.72 26.82 11.08
C LEU A 135 -7.68 25.65 11.30
N ARG A 136 -8.98 25.95 11.35
CA ARG A 136 -10.00 24.89 11.26
C ARG A 136 -10.07 24.37 9.82
N ALA A 137 -10.10 23.05 9.66
CA ALA A 137 -10.31 22.45 8.35
C ALA A 137 -11.67 22.90 7.76
N PRO A 138 -11.71 23.33 6.48
CA PRO A 138 -12.96 23.67 5.82
C PRO A 138 -13.86 22.44 5.68
N LYS A 139 -15.18 22.63 5.76
CA LYS A 139 -16.14 21.54 5.56
C LYS A 139 -16.09 21.08 4.11
N GLY A 140 -16.08 19.76 3.88
CA GLY A 140 -16.10 19.17 2.54
C GLY A 140 -14.74 19.10 1.83
N VAL A 141 -13.63 19.40 2.51
CA VAL A 141 -12.28 19.18 1.98
C VAL A 141 -11.60 18.11 2.81
N ASP A 142 -11.30 16.97 2.18
CA ASP A 142 -10.59 15.90 2.84
C ASP A 142 -9.11 16.26 3.04
N PRO A 143 -8.56 16.07 4.26
CA PRO A 143 -7.13 16.24 4.50
C PRO A 143 -6.32 15.23 3.67
N PRO A 144 -5.08 15.58 3.30
CA PRO A 144 -4.19 14.63 2.66
C PRO A 144 -3.77 13.52 3.63
N THR A 145 -3.64 12.29 3.13
CA THR A 145 -3.26 11.12 3.89
C THR A 145 -1.75 10.92 3.87
N ARG A 146 -1.15 10.79 5.07
CA ARG A 146 0.20 10.28 5.26
C ARG A 146 0.13 9.04 6.15
N LEU A 147 0.56 7.89 5.64
CA LEU A 147 0.71 6.69 6.45
C LEU A 147 2.01 6.78 7.26
N TYR A 148 2.00 6.27 8.49
CA TYR A 148 3.21 6.20 9.29
C TYR A 148 4.17 5.17 8.70
N ASP A 149 5.44 5.50 8.52
CA ASP A 149 6.45 4.52 8.08
C ASP A 149 7.31 4.03 9.26
N ASN A 150 6.72 3.98 10.45
CA ASN A 150 7.43 3.65 11.68
C ASN A 150 7.80 2.15 11.72
N GLY A 151 9.09 1.89 11.92
CA GLY A 151 9.64 0.54 12.02
C GLY A 151 9.85 -0.14 10.67
N THR A 152 10.81 -1.08 10.65
CA THR A 152 11.26 -1.73 9.42
C THR A 152 10.17 -2.62 8.79
N VAL A 153 9.35 -3.28 9.61
CA VAL A 153 8.28 -4.19 9.15
C VAL A 153 7.15 -3.43 8.46
N ARG A 154 6.62 -2.36 9.08
CA ARG A 154 5.53 -1.58 8.48
C ARG A 154 5.96 -0.98 7.15
N ARG A 155 7.18 -0.42 7.09
CA ARG A 155 7.75 0.15 5.87
C ARG A 155 7.86 -0.86 4.73
N SER A 156 8.08 -2.15 5.02
CA SER A 156 8.12 -3.18 3.98
C SER A 156 6.74 -3.52 3.40
N LEU A 157 5.67 -3.26 4.16
CA LEU A 157 4.29 -3.56 3.79
C LEU A 157 3.56 -2.37 3.15
N VAL A 158 3.96 -1.14 3.46
CA VAL A 158 3.37 0.09 2.90
C VAL A 158 3.26 0.09 1.36
N PRO A 159 4.26 -0.40 0.58
CA PRO A 159 4.14 -0.47 -0.89
C PRO A 159 2.95 -1.32 -1.38
N LEU A 160 2.56 -2.36 -0.62
CA LEU A 160 1.42 -3.23 -0.93
C LEU A 160 0.13 -2.43 -1.04
N VAL A 161 -0.09 -1.54 -0.08
CA VAL A 161 -1.28 -0.69 -0.01
C VAL A 161 -1.22 0.45 -1.02
N HIS A 162 -0.06 1.12 -1.15
CA HIS A 162 0.08 2.23 -2.10
C HIS A 162 -0.03 1.82 -3.57
N THR A 163 0.27 0.56 -3.90
CA THR A 163 0.10 0.05 -5.27
C THR A 163 -1.38 -0.09 -5.63
N TYR A 164 -2.26 -0.32 -4.64
CA TYR A 164 -3.70 -0.33 -4.85
C TYR A 164 -4.27 1.10 -4.99
N GLY A 165 -3.88 2.00 -4.09
CA GLY A 165 -4.32 3.38 -4.09
C GLY A 165 -3.99 4.11 -2.81
N THR A 166 -4.36 5.39 -2.73
CA THR A 166 -4.18 6.16 -1.50
C THR A 166 -5.31 5.86 -0.50
N VAL A 167 -4.97 5.50 0.73
CA VAL A 167 -5.93 5.27 1.82
C VAL A 167 -6.69 6.57 2.15
N PRO A 168 -8.04 6.55 2.25
CA PRO A 168 -8.81 7.70 2.73
C PRO A 168 -8.39 8.14 4.12
N TYR A 169 -8.42 9.44 4.38
CA TYR A 169 -7.93 9.99 5.65
C TYR A 169 -8.75 9.54 6.88
N ALA A 170 -10.05 9.28 6.70
CA ALA A 170 -10.95 8.81 7.76
C ALA A 170 -10.80 7.31 8.08
N ASP A 171 -10.17 6.56 7.18
CA ASP A 171 -10.11 5.10 7.24
C ASP A 171 -8.96 4.60 8.12
N ILE A 172 -9.12 3.37 8.59
CA ILE A 172 -8.06 2.64 9.28
C ILE A 172 -6.97 2.27 8.28
N ASP A 173 -5.72 2.36 8.71
CA ASP A 173 -4.59 1.90 7.92
C ASP A 173 -4.56 0.36 7.89
N PRO A 174 -4.77 -0.29 6.72
CA PRO A 174 -4.79 -1.75 6.63
C PRO A 174 -3.38 -2.34 6.52
N THR A 175 -2.30 -1.55 6.49
CA THR A 175 -0.96 -2.00 6.07
C THR A 175 -0.50 -3.29 6.76
N VAL A 176 -0.68 -3.40 8.07
CA VAL A 176 -0.27 -4.58 8.84
C VAL A 176 -1.22 -5.77 8.61
N PRO A 177 -2.56 -5.66 8.79
CA PRO A 177 -3.46 -6.78 8.52
C PRO A 177 -3.43 -7.24 7.05
N ALA A 178 -3.28 -6.31 6.11
CA ALA A 178 -3.02 -6.54 4.69
C ALA A 178 -1.78 -7.43 4.49
N GLY A 179 -0.63 -6.99 5.01
CA GLY A 179 0.61 -7.75 4.92
C GLY A 179 0.54 -9.14 5.55
N ILE A 180 -0.18 -9.29 6.67
CA ILE A 180 -0.39 -10.60 7.29
C ILE A 180 -1.26 -11.49 6.40
N ALA A 181 -2.39 -10.96 5.90
CA ALA A 181 -3.27 -11.70 5.01
C ALA A 181 -2.53 -12.15 3.75
N TYR A 182 -1.76 -11.26 3.12
CA TYR A 182 -0.90 -11.56 1.99
C TYR A 182 0.06 -12.71 2.29
N VAL A 183 0.82 -12.60 3.38
CA VAL A 183 1.83 -13.60 3.77
C VAL A 183 1.20 -14.96 4.02
N VAL A 184 0.02 -15.00 4.64
CA VAL A 184 -0.71 -16.26 4.88
C VAL A 184 -1.22 -16.87 3.56
N MET A 185 -1.84 -16.07 2.68
CA MET A 185 -2.30 -16.54 1.38
C MET A 185 -1.14 -17.06 0.51
N PHE A 186 -0.03 -16.30 0.46
CA PHE A 186 1.18 -16.69 -0.24
C PHE A 186 1.76 -18.01 0.32
N GLY A 187 1.86 -18.14 1.64
CA GLY A 187 2.37 -19.34 2.28
C GLY A 187 1.55 -20.58 1.95
N MET A 188 0.21 -20.47 1.93
CA MET A 188 -0.68 -21.57 1.57
C MET A 188 -0.56 -21.98 0.10
N MET A 189 -0.27 -21.03 -0.80
CA MET A 189 -0.12 -21.27 -2.24
C MET A 189 1.24 -21.84 -2.64
N PHE A 190 2.29 -21.45 -1.91
CA PHE A 190 3.69 -21.83 -2.20
C PHE A 190 4.22 -22.89 -1.23
N GLY A 191 3.34 -23.62 -0.54
CA GLY A 191 3.67 -24.36 0.68
C GLY A 191 4.69 -25.51 0.55
N ASP A 192 5.98 -25.18 0.52
CA ASP A 192 7.11 -26.11 0.55
C ASP A 192 8.18 -25.60 1.55
N ALA A 193 8.64 -26.48 2.43
CA ALA A 193 9.56 -26.14 3.50
C ALA A 193 10.98 -25.81 3.00
N GLY A 194 11.42 -26.47 1.93
CA GLY A 194 12.71 -26.21 1.28
C GLY A 194 12.71 -24.88 0.53
N HIS A 195 11.69 -24.65 -0.28
CA HIS A 195 11.53 -23.36 -0.98
C HIS A 195 11.29 -22.20 0.00
N GLY A 196 10.51 -22.40 1.06
CA GLY A 196 10.34 -21.43 2.14
C GLY A 196 11.66 -21.09 2.85
N ALA A 197 12.51 -22.09 3.11
CA ALA A 197 13.84 -21.87 3.66
C ALA A 197 14.76 -21.07 2.71
N LEU A 198 14.65 -21.26 1.39
CA LEU A 198 15.36 -20.43 0.41
C LEU A 198 14.90 -18.97 0.46
N LEU A 199 13.60 -18.71 0.62
CA LEU A 199 13.08 -17.35 0.81
C LEU A 199 13.59 -16.71 2.10
N LEU A 200 13.63 -17.48 3.20
CA LEU A 200 14.21 -17.02 4.47
C LEU A 200 15.70 -16.69 4.35
N LEU A 201 16.46 -17.50 3.63
CA LEU A 201 17.87 -17.24 3.33
C LEU A 201 18.02 -15.96 2.49
N ALA A 202 17.21 -15.79 1.45
CA ALA A 202 17.19 -14.58 0.64
C ALA A 202 16.85 -13.33 1.48
N ALA A 203 15.89 -13.44 2.40
CA ALA A 203 15.54 -12.37 3.33
C ALA A 203 16.70 -12.03 4.28
N LEU A 204 17.42 -13.03 4.80
CA LEU A 204 18.61 -12.81 5.62
C LEU A 204 19.73 -12.12 4.84
N LEU A 205 19.97 -12.53 3.60
CA LEU A 205 20.96 -11.91 2.72
C LEU A 205 20.62 -10.44 2.42
N LEU A 206 19.33 -10.13 2.16
CA LEU A 206 18.85 -8.76 2.02
C LEU A 206 19.05 -7.96 3.31
N ARG A 207 18.74 -8.54 4.49
CA ARG A 207 18.96 -7.89 5.79
C ARG A 207 20.43 -7.56 6.03
N LEU A 208 21.35 -8.46 5.65
CA LEU A 208 22.80 -8.27 5.71
C LEU A 208 23.32 -7.35 4.61
N GLY A 209 22.47 -6.98 3.64
CA GLY A 209 22.80 -6.07 2.57
C GLY A 209 23.72 -6.64 1.50
N ARG A 210 23.69 -7.97 1.30
CA ARG A 210 24.45 -8.70 0.30
C ARG A 210 23.54 -9.38 -0.72
N PRO A 211 23.82 -9.30 -2.03
CA PRO A 211 24.85 -8.47 -2.70
C PRO A 211 24.53 -6.97 -2.67
N ARG A 212 25.56 -6.11 -2.75
CA ARG A 212 25.41 -4.63 -2.74
C ARG A 212 24.46 -4.11 -3.84
N ARG A 213 24.34 -4.83 -4.97
CA ARG A 213 23.40 -4.52 -6.05
C ARG A 213 21.94 -4.52 -5.60
N LEU A 214 21.58 -5.38 -4.63
CA LEU A 214 20.22 -5.48 -4.08
C LEU A 214 20.04 -4.61 -2.83
N ALA A 215 20.97 -3.69 -2.53
CA ALA A 215 20.87 -2.83 -1.36
C ALA A 215 19.62 -1.93 -1.38
N ALA A 216 19.12 -1.56 -2.58
CA ALA A 216 17.88 -0.81 -2.74
C ALA A 216 16.65 -1.58 -2.22
N LEU A 217 16.68 -2.92 -2.29
CA LEU A 217 15.58 -3.79 -1.85
C LEU A 217 15.68 -4.19 -0.37
N ARG A 218 16.68 -3.68 0.37
CA ARG A 218 16.83 -3.93 1.82
C ARG A 218 15.54 -3.71 2.60
N PRO A 219 14.74 -2.65 2.38
CA PRO A 219 13.52 -2.46 3.15
C PRO A 219 12.51 -3.60 3.03
N LEU A 220 12.59 -4.44 2.00
CA LEU A 220 11.65 -5.56 1.75
C LEU A 220 12.00 -6.84 2.54
N TRP A 221 13.15 -6.89 3.22
CA TRP A 221 13.56 -8.11 3.94
C TRP A 221 12.52 -8.65 4.93
N PRO A 222 11.78 -7.84 5.72
CA PRO A 222 10.80 -8.38 6.66
C PRO A 222 9.61 -9.02 5.96
N PHE A 223 9.17 -8.44 4.84
CA PHE A 223 8.11 -8.99 4.01
C PHE A 223 8.51 -10.34 3.43
N LEU A 224 9.72 -10.42 2.85
CA LEU A 224 10.25 -11.67 2.31
C LEU A 224 10.45 -12.73 3.41
N ALA A 225 10.89 -12.32 4.60
CA ALA A 225 11.03 -13.22 5.75
C ALA A 225 9.66 -13.75 6.22
N GLY A 226 8.63 -12.90 6.24
CA GLY A 226 7.26 -13.32 6.57
C GLY A 226 6.74 -14.35 5.57
N ALA A 227 6.87 -14.06 4.27
CA ALA A 227 6.46 -14.97 3.19
C ALA A 227 7.21 -16.32 3.26
N GLY A 228 8.53 -16.29 3.47
CA GLY A 228 9.33 -17.49 3.64
C GLY A 228 8.97 -18.30 4.88
N LEU A 229 8.70 -17.64 6.02
CA LEU A 229 8.26 -18.31 7.25
C LEU A 229 6.89 -18.97 7.05
N ALA A 230 5.92 -18.27 6.47
CA ALA A 230 4.59 -18.81 6.23
C ALA A 230 4.62 -19.98 5.24
N SER A 231 5.38 -19.88 4.15
CA SER A 231 5.60 -20.98 3.20
C SER A 231 6.29 -22.17 3.88
N THR A 232 7.29 -21.93 4.74
CA THR A 232 7.95 -23.01 5.49
C THR A 232 6.98 -23.73 6.42
N LEU A 233 6.15 -22.97 7.15
CA LEU A 233 5.14 -23.54 8.04
C LEU A 233 4.07 -24.33 7.27
N ALA A 234 3.61 -23.82 6.13
CA ALA A 234 2.68 -24.52 5.26
C ALA A 234 3.29 -25.79 4.67
N GLY A 235 4.54 -25.74 4.20
CA GLY A 235 5.25 -26.91 3.68
C GLY A 235 5.50 -27.98 4.75
N VAL A 236 5.79 -27.58 5.99
CA VAL A 236 5.86 -28.51 7.13
C VAL A 236 4.50 -29.14 7.43
N ALA A 237 3.40 -28.37 7.30
CA ALA A 237 2.05 -28.91 7.44
C ALA A 237 1.70 -29.90 6.31
N TYR A 238 2.18 -29.64 5.08
CA TYR A 238 1.95 -30.49 3.91
C TYR A 238 2.90 -31.70 3.84
N GLY A 239 4.06 -31.64 4.51
CA GLY A 239 5.11 -32.65 4.41
C GLY A 239 6.01 -32.49 3.18
N GLU A 240 6.04 -31.31 2.56
CA GLU A 240 6.80 -31.05 1.33
C GLU A 240 8.15 -30.37 1.64
N PHE A 241 9.24 -30.92 1.08
CA PHE A 241 10.59 -30.35 1.15
C PHE A 241 11.29 -30.54 -0.19
N PHE A 242 11.32 -29.49 -1.02
CA PHE A 242 11.71 -29.57 -2.43
C PHE A 242 10.90 -30.64 -3.20
N GLY A 243 9.58 -30.63 -2.99
CA GLY A 243 8.64 -31.66 -3.43
C GLY A 243 8.46 -32.82 -2.45
N PRO A 244 7.83 -33.94 -2.89
CA PRO A 244 7.48 -35.08 -2.04
C PRO A 244 8.69 -36.01 -1.80
N THR A 245 9.75 -35.46 -1.20
CA THR A 245 11.00 -36.17 -0.92
C THR A 245 10.91 -37.15 0.24
N GLY A 246 9.84 -37.08 1.06
CA GLY A 246 9.63 -37.93 2.23
C GLY A 246 10.52 -37.59 3.43
N VAL A 247 11.25 -36.47 3.37
CA VAL A 247 12.13 -36.00 4.46
C VAL A 247 11.31 -35.51 5.66
N LEU A 248 10.16 -34.89 5.40
CA LEU A 248 9.23 -34.41 6.42
C LEU A 248 8.02 -35.35 6.51
N PRO A 249 7.52 -35.67 7.71
CA PRO A 249 6.24 -36.34 7.87
C PRO A 249 5.10 -35.39 7.47
N VAL A 250 4.04 -35.94 6.87
CA VAL A 250 2.80 -35.20 6.61
C VAL A 250 2.13 -34.94 7.96
N LEU A 251 2.15 -33.70 8.44
CA LEU A 251 1.58 -33.33 9.75
C LEU A 251 0.10 -32.98 9.68
N TRP A 252 -0.36 -32.43 8.55
CA TRP A 252 -1.76 -32.01 8.39
C TRP A 252 -2.44 -32.63 7.17
N LEU A 253 -1.94 -32.36 5.96
CA LEU A 253 -2.64 -32.72 4.73
C LEU A 253 -1.68 -32.86 3.57
N ASN A 254 -1.76 -33.95 2.80
CA ASN A 254 -1.08 -34.06 1.52
C ASN A 254 -1.95 -33.39 0.43
N PRO A 255 -1.48 -32.30 -0.22
CA PRO A 255 -2.25 -31.56 -1.24
C PRO A 255 -2.74 -32.44 -2.40
N LEU A 256 -1.94 -33.42 -2.82
CA LEU A 256 -2.24 -34.27 -3.97
C LEU A 256 -3.26 -35.37 -3.64
N ASP A 257 -3.24 -35.89 -2.41
CA ASP A 257 -4.14 -36.97 -1.99
C ASP A 257 -5.51 -36.44 -1.55
N GLU A 258 -5.56 -35.24 -0.96
CA GLU A 258 -6.79 -34.63 -0.44
C GLU A 258 -7.09 -33.23 -1.04
N PRO A 259 -7.28 -33.12 -2.37
CA PRO A 259 -7.51 -31.83 -3.03
C PRO A 259 -8.80 -31.14 -2.56
N MET A 260 -9.83 -31.91 -2.18
CA MET A 260 -11.09 -31.36 -1.69
C MET A 260 -10.95 -30.73 -0.30
N THR A 261 -10.13 -31.32 0.57
CA THR A 261 -9.86 -30.77 1.90
C THR A 261 -9.02 -29.49 1.79
N LEU A 262 -8.04 -29.46 0.88
CA LEU A 262 -7.29 -28.24 0.55
C LEU A 262 -8.23 -27.13 0.04
N LEU A 263 -9.11 -27.46 -0.91
CA LEU A 263 -10.11 -26.54 -1.45
C LEU A 263 -11.03 -25.98 -0.35
N GLY A 264 -11.55 -26.85 0.52
CA GLY A 264 -12.38 -26.46 1.65
C GLY A 264 -11.64 -25.54 2.63
N SER A 265 -10.38 -25.84 2.94
CA SER A 265 -9.55 -25.00 3.82
C SER A 265 -9.24 -23.63 3.21
N ALA A 266 -9.01 -23.56 1.90
CA ALA A 266 -8.78 -22.31 1.18
C ALA A 266 -10.02 -21.41 1.17
N VAL A 267 -11.20 -21.99 0.88
CA VAL A 267 -12.48 -21.25 0.95
C VAL A 267 -12.78 -20.83 2.39
N GLY A 268 -12.52 -21.68 3.38
CA GLY A 268 -12.68 -21.36 4.80
C GLY A 268 -11.78 -20.21 5.25
N LEU A 269 -10.50 -20.23 4.90
CA LEU A 269 -9.56 -19.13 5.15
C LEU A 269 -10.03 -17.85 4.45
N GLY A 270 -10.44 -17.96 3.18
CA GLY A 270 -11.00 -16.85 2.42
C GLY A 270 -12.22 -16.22 3.10
N ALA A 271 -13.12 -17.05 3.62
CA ALA A 271 -14.29 -16.58 4.37
C ALA A 271 -13.89 -15.85 5.66
N VAL A 272 -12.86 -16.32 6.37
CA VAL A 272 -12.33 -15.63 7.57
C VAL A 272 -11.70 -14.29 7.20
N LEU A 273 -10.90 -14.24 6.12
CA LEU A 273 -10.29 -12.99 5.64
C LEU A 273 -11.35 -11.99 5.16
N LEU A 274 -12.37 -12.45 4.44
CA LEU A 274 -13.52 -11.62 4.05
C LEU A 274 -14.29 -11.11 5.27
N ALA A 275 -14.52 -11.94 6.28
CA ALA A 275 -15.15 -11.51 7.53
C ALA A 275 -14.34 -10.41 8.22
N ALA A 276 -13.01 -10.54 8.27
CA ALA A 276 -12.12 -9.52 8.80
C ALA A 276 -12.15 -8.22 7.97
N ALA A 277 -12.22 -8.34 6.63
CA ALA A 277 -12.34 -7.20 5.74
C ALA A 277 -13.69 -6.46 5.94
N TYR A 278 -14.80 -7.18 6.11
CA TYR A 278 -16.09 -6.59 6.48
C TYR A 278 -16.06 -5.93 7.85
N ALA A 279 -15.39 -6.53 8.84
CA ALA A 279 -15.24 -5.92 10.16
C ALA A 279 -14.47 -4.58 10.07
N ALA A 280 -13.36 -4.54 9.31
CA ALA A 280 -12.63 -3.31 9.03
C ALA A 280 -13.49 -2.29 8.27
N GLY A 281 -14.24 -2.74 7.26
CA GLY A 281 -15.18 -1.93 6.49
C GLY A 281 -16.24 -1.26 7.37
N ILE A 282 -16.87 -2.01 8.29
CA ILE A 282 -17.85 -1.46 9.25
C ILE A 282 -17.24 -0.33 10.08
N VAL A 283 -16.02 -0.52 10.59
CA VAL A 283 -15.35 0.50 11.40
C VAL A 283 -15.02 1.74 10.55
N ASN A 284 -14.61 1.58 9.29
CA ASN A 284 -14.37 2.69 8.37
C ASN A 284 -15.67 3.46 8.08
N ARG A 285 -16.75 2.77 7.69
CA ARG A 285 -18.05 3.42 7.41
C ARG A 285 -18.59 4.18 8.62
N TRP A 286 -18.37 3.65 9.83
CA TRP A 286 -18.73 4.34 11.07
C TRP A 286 -17.94 5.64 11.27
N ARG A 287 -16.65 5.63 10.95
CA ARG A 287 -15.76 6.81 11.06
C ARG A 287 -16.07 7.87 10.00
N GLU A 288 -16.43 7.47 8.79
CA GLU A 288 -16.73 8.38 7.68
C GLU A 288 -18.06 9.14 7.86
N GLY A 289 -19.14 8.41 8.19
CA GLY A 289 -20.51 8.95 8.11
C GLY A 289 -21.41 8.58 9.28
N GLY A 290 -20.85 7.98 10.34
CA GLY A 290 -21.60 7.58 11.52
C GLY A 290 -22.40 6.28 11.35
N PRO A 291 -23.29 5.97 12.30
CA PRO A 291 -23.97 4.67 12.39
C PRO A 291 -24.90 4.39 11.20
N GLY A 292 -25.50 5.42 10.61
CA GLY A 292 -26.40 5.26 9.46
C GLY A 292 -25.67 4.72 8.23
N ARG A 293 -24.52 5.31 7.89
CA ARG A 293 -23.68 4.83 6.77
C ARG A 293 -23.16 3.42 7.04
N ALA A 294 -22.73 3.13 8.28
CA ALA A 294 -22.28 1.79 8.67
C ALA A 294 -23.38 0.72 8.55
N LEU A 295 -24.63 1.06 8.85
CA LEU A 295 -25.74 0.11 8.81
C LEU A 295 -26.17 -0.23 7.38
N TYR A 296 -26.31 0.79 6.52
CA TYR A 296 -26.92 0.63 5.19
C TYR A 296 -25.92 0.41 4.05
N ALA A 297 -24.63 0.69 4.25
CA ALA A 297 -23.62 0.47 3.22
C ALA A 297 -23.40 -1.02 2.93
N VAL A 298 -23.18 -1.35 1.65
CA VAL A 298 -22.84 -2.72 1.19
C VAL A 298 -21.48 -3.17 1.73
N SER A 299 -20.52 -2.27 1.95
CA SER A 299 -19.25 -2.54 2.62
C SER A 299 -19.36 -2.54 4.17
N GLY A 300 -20.55 -2.21 4.70
CA GLY A 300 -20.84 -2.16 6.14
C GLY A 300 -21.61 -3.37 6.65
N ILE A 301 -22.48 -3.13 7.64
CA ILE A 301 -23.23 -4.17 8.36
C ILE A 301 -24.20 -4.91 7.43
N ALA A 302 -24.85 -4.18 6.51
CA ALA A 302 -25.78 -4.79 5.55
C ALA A 302 -25.10 -5.89 4.73
N GLY A 303 -23.96 -5.60 4.09
CA GLY A 303 -23.24 -6.62 3.31
C GLY A 303 -22.60 -7.70 4.17
N ALA A 304 -22.10 -7.37 5.36
CA ALA A 304 -21.59 -8.36 6.30
C ALA A 304 -22.68 -9.36 6.72
N ALA A 305 -23.92 -8.90 6.94
CA ALA A 305 -25.06 -9.75 7.24
C ALA A 305 -25.42 -10.65 6.04
N VAL A 306 -25.40 -10.13 4.81
CA VAL A 306 -25.58 -10.96 3.60
C VAL A 306 -24.49 -12.02 3.51
N PHE A 307 -23.23 -11.65 3.69
CA PHE A 307 -22.09 -12.57 3.63
C PHE A 307 -22.19 -13.67 4.70
N LEU A 308 -22.42 -13.31 5.97
CA LEU A 308 -22.57 -14.28 7.05
C LEU A 308 -23.82 -15.15 6.87
N GLY A 309 -24.91 -14.60 6.35
CA GLY A 309 -26.12 -15.36 6.03
C GLY A 309 -25.90 -16.40 4.92
N LEU A 310 -25.19 -16.02 3.85
CA LEU A 310 -24.78 -16.94 2.79
C LEU A 310 -23.78 -18.00 3.27
N ALA A 311 -22.82 -17.62 4.12
CA ALA A 311 -21.88 -18.54 4.74
C ALA A 311 -22.59 -19.55 5.65
N ALA A 312 -23.55 -19.09 6.46
CA ALA A 312 -24.38 -19.95 7.31
C ALA A 312 -25.23 -20.91 6.46
N LEU A 313 -25.79 -20.45 5.34
CA LEU A 313 -26.50 -21.31 4.40
C LEU A 313 -25.60 -22.39 3.79
N ALA A 314 -24.40 -22.03 3.35
CA ALA A 314 -23.41 -22.97 2.84
C ALA A 314 -23.02 -24.01 3.91
N ALA A 315 -22.79 -23.57 5.15
CA ALA A 315 -22.50 -24.45 6.28
C ALA A 315 -23.71 -25.35 6.64
N ALA A 316 -24.93 -24.84 6.54
CA ALA A 316 -26.14 -25.61 6.81
C ALA A 316 -26.32 -26.76 5.81
N LEU A 317 -25.99 -26.52 4.54
CA LEU A 317 -25.99 -27.54 3.49
C LEU A 317 -24.89 -28.59 3.74
N ALA A 318 -23.70 -28.17 4.17
CA ALA A 318 -22.59 -29.08 4.46
C ALA A 318 -22.83 -29.95 5.71
N LEU A 319 -23.42 -29.37 6.76
CA LEU A 319 -23.67 -30.04 8.04
C LEU A 319 -25.06 -30.67 8.14
N ASN A 320 -25.91 -30.50 7.12
CA ASN A 320 -27.30 -30.93 7.07
C ASN A 320 -28.14 -30.45 8.28
N THR A 321 -27.95 -29.18 8.68
CA THR A 321 -28.61 -28.58 9.86
C THR A 321 -29.67 -27.54 9.45
N PRO A 322 -30.98 -27.88 9.49
CA PRO A 322 -32.03 -26.98 9.00
C PRO A 322 -32.14 -25.69 9.82
N VAL A 323 -31.82 -25.73 11.11
CA VAL A 323 -31.81 -24.54 11.99
C VAL A 323 -30.86 -23.47 11.46
N LEU A 324 -29.68 -23.87 11.00
CA LEU A 324 -28.67 -22.96 10.45
C LEU A 324 -29.10 -22.39 9.09
N ALA A 325 -29.85 -23.18 8.30
CA ALA A 325 -30.40 -22.71 7.03
C ALA A 325 -31.45 -21.61 7.23
N TRP A 326 -32.34 -21.77 8.21
CA TRP A 326 -33.35 -20.76 8.53
C TRP A 326 -32.72 -19.48 9.08
N SER A 327 -31.80 -19.58 10.04
CA SER A 327 -31.12 -18.42 10.59
C SER A 327 -30.25 -17.70 9.55
N GLY A 328 -29.54 -18.45 8.71
CA GLY A 328 -28.75 -17.91 7.60
C GLY A 328 -29.61 -17.18 6.56
N SER A 329 -30.73 -17.77 6.16
CA SER A 329 -31.70 -17.14 5.23
C SER A 329 -32.26 -15.85 5.80
N LEU A 330 -32.67 -15.86 7.07
CA LEU A 330 -33.22 -14.69 7.75
C LEU A 330 -32.18 -13.56 7.81
N LEU A 331 -30.94 -13.89 8.17
CA LEU A 331 -29.85 -12.92 8.24
C LEU A 331 -29.51 -12.33 6.87
N ALA A 332 -29.46 -13.17 5.83
CA ALA A 332 -29.21 -12.72 4.46
C ALA A 332 -30.32 -11.80 3.95
N LEU A 333 -31.59 -12.15 4.18
CA LEU A 333 -32.74 -11.33 3.79
C LEU A 333 -32.77 -10.00 4.56
N ALA A 334 -32.45 -10.00 5.85
CA ALA A 334 -32.32 -8.78 6.64
C ALA A 334 -31.21 -7.88 6.10
N GLY A 335 -30.03 -8.45 5.80
CA GLY A 335 -28.91 -7.74 5.19
C GLY A 335 -29.26 -7.14 3.83
N LEU A 336 -29.96 -7.89 2.96
CA LEU A 336 -30.44 -7.40 1.67
C LEU A 336 -31.48 -6.29 1.82
N GLY A 337 -32.37 -6.39 2.80
CA GLY A 337 -33.32 -5.33 3.14
C GLY A 337 -32.61 -4.03 3.52
N LEU A 338 -31.61 -4.12 4.41
CA LEU A 338 -30.80 -2.96 4.80
C LEU A 338 -30.04 -2.38 3.60
N ALA A 339 -29.30 -3.21 2.85
CA ALA A 339 -28.58 -2.75 1.66
C ALA A 339 -29.54 -2.09 0.65
N GLY A 340 -30.72 -2.68 0.46
CA GLY A 340 -31.75 -2.19 -0.45
C GLY A 340 -32.27 -0.81 -0.05
N THR A 341 -32.53 -0.59 1.24
CA THR A 341 -32.94 0.73 1.73
C THR A 341 -31.84 1.78 1.55
N GLY A 342 -30.57 1.43 1.76
CA GLY A 342 -29.43 2.32 1.49
C GLY A 342 -29.30 2.70 0.03
N ILE A 343 -29.41 1.72 -0.87
CA ILE A 343 -29.33 1.93 -2.32
C ILE A 343 -30.52 2.75 -2.82
N PHE A 344 -31.73 2.42 -2.39
CA PHE A 344 -32.95 3.09 -2.83
C PHE A 344 -32.96 4.57 -2.44
N THR A 345 -32.51 4.88 -1.22
CA THR A 345 -32.40 6.26 -0.74
C THR A 345 -31.30 7.03 -1.48
N ALA A 346 -30.16 6.39 -1.78
CA ALA A 346 -29.10 6.98 -2.58
C ALA A 346 -29.50 7.25 -4.04
N ALA A 347 -30.41 6.44 -4.60
CA ALA A 347 -30.91 6.60 -5.97
C ALA A 347 -31.96 7.72 -6.13
N GLY A 348 -32.34 8.44 -5.06
CA GLY A 348 -33.31 9.53 -5.11
C GLY A 348 -34.78 9.10 -5.09
N GLY A 349 -35.07 7.81 -4.91
CA GLY A 349 -36.42 7.25 -4.82
C GLY A 349 -37.18 7.12 -6.15
N GLY A 350 -38.41 6.59 -6.08
CA GLY A 350 -39.29 6.41 -7.24
C GLY A 350 -39.13 5.06 -7.98
N ALA A 351 -39.82 4.93 -9.12
CA ALA A 351 -39.87 3.68 -9.89
C ALA A 351 -38.51 3.32 -10.51
N SER A 352 -37.75 4.31 -10.99
CA SER A 352 -36.37 4.12 -11.49
C SER A 352 -35.42 3.69 -10.37
N GLY A 353 -35.52 4.31 -9.18
CA GLY A 353 -34.75 3.94 -8.00
C GLY A 353 -35.04 2.50 -7.55
N ALA A 354 -36.30 2.05 -7.61
CA ALA A 354 -36.68 0.68 -7.28
C ALA A 354 -36.07 -0.34 -8.25
N LEU A 355 -36.11 -0.06 -9.57
CA LEU A 355 -35.46 -0.91 -10.58
C LEU A 355 -33.95 -0.98 -10.38
N GLN A 356 -33.29 0.16 -10.18
CA GLN A 356 -31.87 0.24 -9.90
C GLN A 356 -31.50 -0.54 -8.63
N THR A 357 -32.30 -0.42 -7.57
CA THR A 357 -32.10 -1.16 -6.31
C THR A 357 -32.18 -2.67 -6.54
N GLY A 358 -33.17 -3.14 -7.31
CA GLY A 358 -33.30 -4.55 -7.64
C GLY A 358 -32.07 -5.11 -8.37
N VAL A 359 -31.57 -4.39 -9.38
CA VAL A 359 -30.35 -4.78 -10.13
C VAL A 359 -29.12 -4.79 -9.22
N GLN A 360 -28.94 -3.76 -8.39
CA GLN A 360 -27.79 -3.66 -7.49
C GLN A 360 -27.83 -4.73 -6.38
N LEU A 361 -29.01 -5.07 -5.84
CA LEU A 361 -29.13 -6.15 -4.86
C LEU A 361 -28.77 -7.52 -5.46
N PHE A 362 -29.17 -7.77 -6.70
CA PHE A 362 -28.75 -8.97 -7.42
C PHE A 362 -27.23 -9.02 -7.58
N ASP A 363 -26.62 -7.90 -8.00
CA ASP A 363 -25.16 -7.76 -8.08
C ASP A 363 -24.46 -7.98 -6.72
N VAL A 364 -25.04 -7.48 -5.61
CA VAL A 364 -24.51 -7.73 -4.26
C VAL A 364 -24.41 -9.23 -3.97
N VAL A 365 -25.48 -10.01 -4.21
CA VAL A 365 -25.50 -11.46 -3.94
C VAL A 365 -24.48 -12.17 -4.82
N VAL A 366 -24.50 -11.91 -6.13
CA VAL A 366 -23.60 -12.55 -7.09
C VAL A 366 -22.14 -12.24 -6.78
N ARG A 367 -21.83 -10.98 -6.47
CA ARG A 367 -20.46 -10.54 -6.15
C ARG A 367 -19.96 -11.17 -4.86
N ILE A 368 -20.77 -11.26 -3.80
CA ILE A 368 -20.37 -11.89 -2.54
C ILE A 368 -20.08 -13.39 -2.74
N GLY A 369 -20.94 -14.08 -3.48
CA GLY A 369 -20.71 -15.50 -3.84
C GLY A 369 -19.44 -15.70 -4.67
N SER A 370 -19.28 -14.91 -5.74
CA SER A 370 -18.12 -14.97 -6.63
C SER A 370 -16.79 -14.71 -5.89
N ASN A 371 -16.76 -13.72 -5.00
CA ASN A 371 -15.57 -13.41 -4.21
C ASN A 371 -15.21 -14.54 -3.24
N THR A 372 -16.19 -15.26 -2.69
CA THR A 372 -15.90 -16.42 -1.83
C THR A 372 -15.33 -17.57 -2.64
N VAL A 373 -15.89 -17.82 -3.83
CA VAL A 373 -15.39 -18.83 -4.77
C VAL A 373 -14.02 -18.45 -5.32
N SER A 374 -13.65 -17.18 -5.43
CA SER A 374 -12.33 -16.81 -5.97
C SER A 374 -11.17 -17.27 -5.08
N PHE A 375 -11.39 -17.49 -3.77
CA PHE A 375 -10.39 -18.09 -2.87
C PHE A 375 -10.08 -19.55 -3.16
N THR A 376 -10.90 -20.25 -3.97
CA THR A 376 -10.52 -21.57 -4.51
C THR A 376 -9.19 -21.54 -5.27
N ARG A 377 -8.81 -20.36 -5.77
CA ARG A 377 -7.53 -20.11 -6.41
C ARG A 377 -6.32 -20.38 -5.50
N LEU A 378 -6.45 -20.19 -4.18
CA LEU A 378 -5.39 -20.56 -3.23
C LEU A 378 -5.07 -22.05 -3.35
N ALA A 379 -6.11 -22.88 -3.27
CA ALA A 379 -5.98 -24.33 -3.37
C ALA A 379 -5.49 -24.78 -4.76
N ALA A 380 -5.99 -24.16 -5.83
CA ALA A 380 -5.57 -24.50 -7.19
C ALA A 380 -4.06 -24.29 -7.41
N PHE A 381 -3.50 -23.20 -6.89
CA PHE A 381 -2.05 -22.95 -6.99
C PHE A 381 -1.23 -23.79 -6.02
N GLY A 382 -1.71 -24.04 -4.81
CA GLY A 382 -1.07 -25.00 -3.91
C GLY A 382 -1.00 -26.40 -4.51
N LEU A 383 -2.08 -26.85 -5.17
CA LEU A 383 -2.10 -28.13 -5.88
C LEU A 383 -1.16 -28.15 -7.09
N THR A 384 -1.09 -27.04 -7.82
CA THR A 384 -0.16 -26.91 -8.96
C THR A 384 1.29 -26.99 -8.49
N HIS A 385 1.61 -26.33 -7.38
CA HIS A 385 2.93 -26.37 -6.73
C HIS A 385 3.32 -27.81 -6.36
N ALA A 386 2.44 -28.49 -5.61
CA ALA A 386 2.64 -29.88 -5.22
C ALA A 386 2.81 -30.81 -6.44
N ALA A 387 2.01 -30.61 -7.50
CA ALA A 387 2.08 -31.41 -8.72
C ALA A 387 3.39 -31.21 -9.48
N LEU A 388 3.84 -29.96 -9.65
CA LEU A 388 5.12 -29.67 -10.31
C LEU A 388 6.31 -30.21 -9.50
N GLY A 389 6.27 -30.06 -8.17
CA GLY A 389 7.25 -30.68 -7.26
C GLY A 389 7.30 -32.21 -7.41
N ALA A 390 6.14 -32.86 -7.49
CA ALA A 390 6.05 -34.31 -7.72
C ALA A 390 6.62 -34.74 -9.08
N ILE A 391 6.38 -33.97 -10.15
CA ILE A 391 6.93 -34.25 -11.48
C ILE A 391 8.46 -34.16 -11.46
N VAL A 392 9.03 -33.12 -10.84
CA VAL A 392 10.49 -32.95 -10.71
C VAL A 392 11.09 -34.11 -9.90
N TRP A 393 10.44 -34.52 -8.81
CA TRP A 393 10.90 -35.63 -7.98
C TRP A 393 10.85 -36.99 -8.70
N GLN A 394 9.75 -37.28 -9.39
CA GLN A 394 9.61 -38.51 -10.18
C GLN A 394 10.65 -38.57 -11.30
N GLY A 395 10.88 -37.46 -12.01
CA GLY A 395 11.95 -37.38 -13.02
C GLY A 395 13.33 -37.62 -12.43
N THR A 396 13.62 -37.03 -11.26
CA THR A 396 14.91 -37.20 -10.56
C THR A 396 15.16 -38.65 -10.15
N THR A 397 14.17 -39.26 -9.50
CA THR A 397 14.28 -40.64 -8.97
C THR A 397 14.32 -41.68 -10.09
N ALA A 398 13.64 -41.44 -11.21
CA ALA A 398 13.72 -42.31 -12.40
C ALA A 398 15.14 -42.37 -12.98
N LEU A 399 15.88 -41.25 -12.97
CA LEU A 399 17.26 -41.22 -13.44
C LEU A 399 18.25 -41.83 -12.44
N ALA A 400 17.99 -41.69 -11.14
CA ALA A 400 18.93 -42.08 -10.08
C ALA A 400 19.31 -43.58 -10.08
N GLY A 401 18.51 -44.46 -10.69
CA GLY A 401 18.75 -45.91 -10.70
C GLY A 401 19.74 -46.45 -11.75
N SER A 402 20.29 -45.62 -12.64
CA SER A 402 20.96 -46.09 -13.88
C SER A 402 22.49 -45.88 -13.95
N GLY A 403 23.16 -45.70 -12.80
CA GLY A 403 24.63 -45.65 -12.68
C GLY A 403 25.20 -44.26 -12.35
N PRO A 404 26.54 -44.11 -12.21
CA PRO A 404 27.17 -42.88 -11.74
C PRO A 404 26.99 -41.68 -12.70
N ALA A 405 26.93 -41.91 -14.01
CA ALA A 405 26.60 -40.86 -14.98
C ALA A 405 25.14 -40.40 -14.86
N ALA A 406 24.24 -41.30 -14.49
CA ALA A 406 22.83 -40.99 -14.28
C ALA A 406 22.59 -40.21 -12.97
N LEU A 407 23.49 -40.35 -11.98
CA LEU A 407 23.47 -39.55 -10.75
C LEU A 407 23.68 -38.06 -11.04
N LEU A 408 24.61 -37.72 -11.95
CA LEU A 408 24.82 -36.33 -12.40
C LEU A 408 23.60 -35.79 -13.16
N GLY A 409 22.97 -36.63 -13.97
CA GLY A 409 21.70 -36.30 -14.65
C GLY A 409 20.58 -36.03 -13.65
N ALA A 410 20.38 -36.92 -12.67
CA ALA A 410 19.39 -36.77 -11.61
C ALA A 410 19.61 -35.50 -10.79
N ALA A 411 20.86 -35.22 -10.36
CA ALA A 411 21.18 -33.99 -9.63
C ALA A 411 20.89 -32.73 -10.47
N SER A 412 21.19 -32.77 -11.76
CA SER A 412 20.91 -31.65 -12.67
C SER A 412 19.41 -31.40 -12.82
N VAL A 413 18.61 -32.47 -13.02
CA VAL A 413 17.15 -32.38 -13.10
C VAL A 413 16.56 -31.86 -11.79
N PHE A 414 17.04 -32.34 -10.64
CA PHE A 414 16.57 -31.89 -9.34
C PHE A 414 16.84 -30.41 -9.11
N VAL A 415 18.07 -29.95 -9.33
CA VAL A 415 18.45 -28.54 -9.09
C VAL A 415 17.76 -27.61 -10.08
N LEU A 416 17.81 -27.93 -11.38
CA LEU A 416 17.22 -27.07 -12.41
C LEU A 416 15.69 -27.06 -12.31
N GLY A 417 15.08 -28.22 -12.06
CA GLY A 417 13.63 -28.37 -11.90
C GLY A 417 13.11 -27.58 -10.70
N ASN A 418 13.73 -27.73 -9.53
CA ASN A 418 13.34 -26.94 -8.35
C ASN A 418 13.62 -25.45 -8.52
N ALA A 419 14.74 -25.06 -9.15
CA ALA A 419 15.03 -23.65 -9.41
C ALA A 419 13.99 -23.01 -10.34
N LEU A 420 13.55 -23.74 -11.38
CA LEU A 420 12.52 -23.28 -12.31
C LEU A 420 11.15 -23.22 -11.64
N ALA A 421 10.76 -24.27 -10.91
CA ALA A 421 9.51 -24.33 -10.15
C ALA A 421 9.44 -23.17 -9.16
N PHE A 422 10.48 -23.00 -8.32
CA PHE A 422 10.63 -21.89 -7.39
C PHE A 422 10.43 -20.53 -8.07
N ALA A 423 11.13 -20.26 -9.18
CA ALA A 423 11.08 -18.96 -9.84
C ALA A 423 9.70 -18.64 -10.45
N LEU A 424 9.08 -19.62 -11.11
CA LEU A 424 7.78 -19.45 -11.74
C LEU A 424 6.66 -19.37 -10.69
N GLU A 425 6.66 -20.27 -9.72
CA GLU A 425 5.57 -20.39 -8.76
C GLU A 425 5.62 -19.31 -7.70
N ALA A 426 6.80 -18.87 -7.25
CA ALA A 426 6.89 -17.72 -6.34
C ALA A 426 6.33 -16.46 -7.00
N LEU A 427 6.59 -16.24 -8.29
CA LEU A 427 6.03 -15.12 -9.04
C LEU A 427 4.51 -15.24 -9.20
N VAL A 428 4.03 -16.42 -9.64
CA VAL A 428 2.59 -16.67 -9.83
C VAL A 428 1.84 -16.56 -8.51
N ALA A 429 2.32 -17.22 -7.45
CA ALA A 429 1.71 -17.15 -6.13
C ALA A 429 1.69 -15.71 -5.60
N GLY A 430 2.80 -14.97 -5.78
CA GLY A 430 2.91 -13.58 -5.36
C GLY A 430 1.89 -12.66 -6.03
N VAL A 431 1.75 -12.75 -7.36
CA VAL A 431 0.78 -11.95 -8.14
C VAL A 431 -0.66 -12.32 -7.78
N GLN A 432 -0.93 -13.59 -7.49
CA GLN A 432 -2.28 -14.06 -7.23
C GLN A 432 -2.74 -13.73 -5.80
N ALA A 433 -1.82 -13.73 -4.84
CA ALA A 433 -2.06 -13.17 -3.51
C ALA A 433 -2.38 -11.67 -3.58
N LEU A 434 -1.65 -10.90 -4.39
CA LEU A 434 -1.95 -9.47 -4.64
C LEU A 434 -3.36 -9.29 -5.22
N ARG A 435 -3.73 -10.14 -6.18
CA ARG A 435 -5.06 -10.08 -6.79
C ARG A 435 -6.16 -10.27 -5.75
N LEU A 436 -6.05 -11.30 -4.92
CA LEU A 436 -7.05 -11.58 -3.87
C LEU A 436 -7.13 -10.45 -2.84
N GLU A 437 -5.99 -9.87 -2.50
CA GLU A 437 -5.95 -8.74 -1.59
C GLU A 437 -6.64 -7.51 -2.17
N PHE A 438 -6.36 -7.17 -3.44
CA PHE A 438 -6.88 -5.94 -4.06
C PHE A 438 -8.35 -6.03 -4.45
N TYR A 439 -8.77 -7.14 -5.06
CA TYR A 439 -10.12 -7.24 -5.61
C TYR A 439 -11.13 -7.80 -4.61
N GLU A 440 -10.70 -8.61 -3.64
CA GLU A 440 -11.60 -9.27 -2.70
C GLU A 440 -11.55 -8.68 -1.29
N LEU A 441 -10.38 -8.28 -0.79
CA LEU A 441 -10.25 -7.69 0.56
C LEU A 441 -10.36 -6.17 0.53
N PHE A 442 -9.50 -5.46 -0.21
CA PHE A 442 -9.44 -3.99 -0.21
C PHE A 442 -10.70 -3.34 -0.75
N SER A 443 -11.37 -3.95 -1.73
CA SER A 443 -12.67 -3.49 -2.24
C SER A 443 -13.81 -3.52 -1.19
N ARG A 444 -13.59 -4.15 -0.02
CA ARG A 444 -14.51 -4.13 1.13
C ARG A 444 -14.11 -3.13 2.20
N VAL A 445 -12.82 -2.87 2.31
CA VAL A 445 -12.27 -1.92 3.28
C VAL A 445 -12.43 -0.49 2.79
N PHE A 446 -12.26 -0.27 1.48
CA PHE A 446 -12.24 1.04 0.83
C PHE A 446 -13.37 1.21 -0.19
N ASP A 447 -14.17 2.26 -0.05
CA ASP A 447 -15.16 2.69 -1.06
C ASP A 447 -14.63 3.88 -1.90
N ALA A 448 -13.62 4.60 -1.40
CA ALA A 448 -13.09 5.81 -2.01
C ALA A 448 -11.56 5.82 -1.96
N GLU A 449 -10.95 6.64 -2.81
CA GLU A 449 -9.51 6.90 -2.77
C GLU A 449 -9.23 8.20 -2.01
N GLY A 450 -8.21 8.19 -1.16
CA GLY A 450 -7.72 9.37 -0.45
C GLY A 450 -6.85 10.29 -1.31
N ARG A 451 -6.54 11.47 -0.79
CA ARG A 451 -5.55 12.37 -1.39
C ARG A 451 -4.17 12.11 -0.79
N PRO A 452 -3.12 11.78 -1.57
CA PRO A 452 -1.80 11.53 -1.00
C PRO A 452 -1.17 12.82 -0.50
N PHE A 453 -0.54 12.76 0.67
CA PHE A 453 0.24 13.88 1.20
C PHE A 453 1.54 14.07 0.43
N ARG A 454 1.75 15.27 -0.12
CA ARG A 454 2.93 15.65 -0.89
C ARG A 454 3.61 16.84 -0.22
N PRO A 455 4.49 16.59 0.79
CA PRO A 455 5.18 17.68 1.44
C PRO A 455 6.08 18.41 0.43
N TRP A 456 6.09 19.73 0.48
CA TRP A 456 7.02 20.52 -0.31
C TRP A 456 8.39 20.48 0.37
N ARG A 457 9.33 19.79 -0.27
CA ARG A 457 10.71 19.61 0.22
C ARG A 457 11.68 20.03 -0.85
N VAL A 458 12.49 21.04 -0.54
CA VAL A 458 13.64 21.44 -1.38
C VAL A 458 14.81 21.68 -0.42
N PRO A 459 15.91 20.92 -0.55
CA PRO A 459 17.03 21.06 0.36
C PRO A 459 17.69 22.42 0.23
N THR A 460 18.12 22.98 1.36
CA THR A 460 18.94 24.19 1.36
C THR A 460 20.37 23.85 0.99
N TRP A 461 20.93 24.64 0.06
CA TRP A 461 22.35 24.58 -0.26
C TRP A 461 23.14 25.09 0.94
N ARG A 462 24.05 24.26 1.44
CA ARG A 462 25.07 24.63 2.40
C ARG A 462 26.40 24.57 1.67
N ALA A 463 27.15 25.67 1.68
CA ALA A 463 28.51 25.66 1.13
C ALA A 463 29.29 24.53 1.83
N PRO A 464 29.95 23.62 1.10
CA PRO A 464 30.86 22.67 1.73
C PRO A 464 31.97 23.48 2.39
N ASP A 465 32.22 23.22 3.68
CA ASP A 465 33.29 23.86 4.44
C ASP A 465 34.62 23.77 3.65
N GLY A 466 35.06 24.91 3.07
CA GLY A 466 36.41 25.08 2.55
C GLY A 466 36.77 24.51 1.17
N VAL A 467 35.83 24.12 0.29
CA VAL A 467 36.18 23.62 -1.07
C VAL A 467 35.55 24.49 -2.16
N PRO A 468 36.33 25.12 -3.07
CA PRO A 468 35.79 25.92 -4.17
C PRO A 468 34.98 25.05 -5.15
N PRO A 469 34.00 25.62 -5.86
CA PRO A 469 33.05 24.86 -6.67
C PRO A 469 33.79 24.18 -7.83
N ARG A 470 33.96 22.86 -7.73
CA ARG A 470 34.20 22.00 -8.88
C ARG A 470 32.89 21.33 -9.26
N ASN A 471 32.65 21.25 -10.56
CA ASN A 471 31.56 20.46 -11.14
C ASN A 471 31.40 19.14 -10.40
N PRO A 472 30.16 18.69 -10.13
CA PRO A 472 29.93 17.44 -9.42
C PRO A 472 30.57 16.29 -10.20
N PRO A 473 31.25 15.34 -9.51
CA PRO A 473 31.64 14.09 -10.15
C PRO A 473 30.38 13.29 -10.51
N GLU A 474 30.40 12.60 -11.65
CA GLU A 474 29.32 11.80 -12.24
C GLU A 474 28.83 10.60 -11.38
N ASP A 475 29.30 10.45 -10.14
CA ASP A 475 29.01 9.31 -9.27
C ASP A 475 27.97 9.61 -8.19
N VAL A 476 26.79 10.10 -8.59
CA VAL A 476 25.52 9.85 -7.87
C VAL A 476 24.44 9.44 -8.88
N LEU A 477 24.84 8.68 -9.91
CA LEU A 477 23.92 7.90 -10.72
C LEU A 477 23.73 6.55 -10.01
N THR A 478 22.67 6.41 -9.21
CA THR A 478 21.92 5.17 -8.91
C THR A 478 21.23 5.18 -7.53
N SER A 479 20.24 6.06 -7.27
CA SER A 479 19.10 5.69 -6.40
C SER A 479 17.98 6.74 -6.38
N SER A 480 17.41 7.12 -7.52
CA SER A 480 16.07 7.75 -7.56
C SER A 480 15.48 7.79 -8.97
N GLY A 481 15.69 6.74 -9.75
CA GLY A 481 15.08 6.58 -11.06
C GLY A 481 13.91 5.60 -11.00
N THR A 482 12.71 6.12 -10.81
CA THR A 482 11.49 5.59 -11.44
C THR A 482 10.50 6.75 -11.53
N GLU A 483 10.81 7.65 -12.47
CA GLU A 483 9.77 8.44 -13.13
C GLU A 483 8.90 7.48 -13.95
N VAL A 484 7.61 7.63 -13.72
CA VAL A 484 6.51 7.07 -14.49
C VAL A 484 6.53 7.71 -15.87
N THR A 485 6.70 6.90 -16.90
CA THR A 485 6.26 7.23 -18.26
C THR A 485 5.25 6.18 -18.69
N SER A 486 4.11 6.67 -19.20
CA SER A 486 2.93 5.99 -19.77
C SER A 486 2.06 5.15 -18.85
#